data_AF-A0A2S0LES3-F1
#
_entry.id   AF-A0A2S0LES3-F1
#
_cell.length_a   1.000
_cell.length_b   1.000
_cell.length_c   1.000
_cell.angle_alpha   90.00
_cell.angle_beta   90.00
_cell.angle_gamma   90.00
#
_symmetry.space_group_name_H-M   'P 1'
#
loop_
_entity.id
_entity.type
_entity.pdbx_description
1 polymer ?
#
loop_
_entity_poly.entity_id
_entity_poly.type
_entity_poly.pdbx_seq_one_letter_code
_entity_poly.pdbx_strand_id
1 'polypeptide(L)'
;MKIKKILMLSAFWVTIAVNGQTAFEKLETSKDISTVVVSQKMFQMLSKIDSKDAEAKEFMEVANKLKGMKIFTTENKTAAGLMKTEAQQYLKTAGLSELMRVKDKAQNVKFYTKEGKDATHVSELLMLVEPTETSKQTIVLSLTGDIDLNKISVLTKNMNLPQEVKEIK
;
A
#
# COMPACT_ATOMS: atom_id res chain seq x y z
N MET A 1 33.49 35.94 41.66
CA MET A 1 32.06 36.09 41.32
C MET A 1 32.01 36.29 39.79
N LYS A 2 31.88 35.19 39.05
CA LYS A 2 30.63 34.67 38.43
C LYS A 2 30.21 35.51 37.21
N ILE A 3 29.97 34.80 36.10
CA ILE A 3 29.37 35.25 34.82
C ILE A 3 30.42 35.93 33.92
N LYS A 4 30.98 35.27 32.89
CA LYS A 4 30.35 35.12 31.55
C LYS A 4 30.94 33.91 30.79
N LYS A 5 30.98 32.73 31.41
CA LYS A 5 31.12 31.44 30.69
C LYS A 5 29.78 31.03 30.05
N ILE A 6 29.19 31.89 29.21
CA ILE A 6 27.93 31.64 28.47
C ILE A 6 28.21 31.53 26.95
N LEU A 7 29.43 31.11 26.59
CA LEU A 7 29.84 30.83 25.21
C LEU A 7 29.56 29.38 24.77
N MET A 8 28.62 28.71 25.43
CA MET A 8 28.28 27.31 25.17
C MET A 8 26.75 27.15 25.28
N LEU A 9 26.14 26.53 24.28
CA LEU A 9 24.69 26.35 24.06
C LEU A 9 23.95 27.53 23.40
N SER A 10 24.19 27.72 22.10
CA SER A 10 23.07 27.96 21.19
C SER A 10 23.05 26.83 20.17
N ALA A 11 22.28 25.80 20.52
CA ALA A 11 21.89 24.73 19.65
C ALA A 11 21.22 25.32 18.40
N PHE A 12 21.77 25.02 17.23
CA PHE A 12 21.00 25.07 16.00
C PHE A 12 21.32 23.80 15.22
N TRP A 13 20.75 22.69 15.70
CA TRP A 13 20.57 21.52 14.85
C TRP A 13 19.51 21.90 13.81
N VAL A 14 19.95 22.47 12.69
CA VAL A 14 19.14 22.46 11.48
C VAL A 14 19.14 21.00 11.03
N THR A 15 18.19 20.21 11.54
CA THR A 15 17.82 18.98 10.85
C THR A 15 17.20 19.44 9.54
N ILE A 16 18.00 19.46 8.48
CA ILE A 16 17.50 19.62 7.13
C ILE A 16 16.64 18.38 6.88
N ALA A 17 15.33 18.52 7.05
CA ALA A 17 14.38 17.47 6.73
C ALA A 17 14.25 17.38 5.20
N VAL A 18 15.29 16.88 4.54
CA VAL A 18 15.22 16.51 3.12
C VAL A 18 14.63 15.11 3.04
N ASN A 19 13.32 15.01 3.19
CA ASN A 19 12.56 13.86 2.69
C ASN A 19 11.24 14.40 2.12
N GLY A 20 11.36 15.16 1.03
CA GLY A 20 10.22 15.68 0.27
C GLY A 20 9.66 14.69 -0.74
N GLN A 21 10.29 13.54 -0.95
CA GLN A 21 9.72 12.47 -1.77
C GLN A 21 8.74 11.67 -0.92
N THR A 22 7.50 11.53 -1.40
CA THR A 22 6.53 10.64 -0.77
C THR A 22 7.09 9.20 -0.76
N ALA A 23 6.75 8.40 0.26
CA ALA A 23 7.33 7.05 0.45
C ALA A 23 7.25 6.17 -0.81
N PHE A 24 6.24 6.39 -1.65
CA PHE A 24 6.05 5.64 -2.88
C PHE A 24 6.75 6.21 -4.11
N GLU A 25 7.15 7.49 -4.15
CA GLU A 25 7.88 8.07 -5.31
C GLU A 25 9.21 7.36 -5.59
N LYS A 26 9.91 6.91 -4.54
CA LYS A 26 11.13 6.11 -4.71
C LYS A 26 10.87 4.75 -5.32
N LEU A 27 9.69 4.17 -5.09
CA LEU A 27 9.31 2.90 -5.68
C LEU A 27 8.96 3.09 -7.17
N GLU A 28 8.23 4.17 -7.49
CA GLU A 28 7.81 4.52 -8.86
C GLU A 28 9.00 4.80 -9.80
N THR A 29 10.14 5.25 -9.26
CA THR A 29 11.35 5.57 -10.03
C THR A 29 12.33 4.40 -10.19
N SER A 30 12.08 3.26 -9.53
CA SER A 30 12.95 2.09 -9.58
C SER A 30 12.71 1.27 -10.85
N LYS A 31 13.80 0.88 -11.52
CA LYS A 31 13.73 0.00 -12.72
C LYS A 31 13.41 -1.46 -12.38
N ASP A 32 13.63 -1.86 -11.14
CA ASP A 32 13.41 -3.23 -10.65
C ASP A 32 12.00 -3.40 -10.05
N ILE A 33 11.15 -2.37 -10.10
CA ILE A 33 9.80 -2.37 -9.54
C ILE A 33 8.80 -2.07 -10.66
N SER A 34 7.90 -3.02 -10.90
CA SER A 34 6.74 -2.76 -11.75
C SER A 34 5.70 -1.98 -10.96
N THR A 35 5.20 -0.90 -11.54
CA THR A 35 4.29 0.04 -10.89
C THR A 35 3.02 0.21 -11.71
N VAL A 36 1.87 0.08 -11.06
CA VAL A 36 0.56 0.41 -11.62
C VAL A 36 -0.09 1.46 -10.72
N VAL A 37 -0.42 2.62 -11.28
CA VAL A 37 -1.14 3.69 -10.57
C VAL A 37 -2.46 3.95 -11.28
N VAL A 38 -3.55 3.84 -10.53
CA VAL A 38 -4.91 4.11 -11.02
C VAL A 38 -5.50 5.24 -10.18
N SER A 39 -5.90 6.31 -10.86
CA SER A 39 -6.52 7.48 -10.22
C SER A 39 -8.03 7.33 -10.16
N GLN A 40 -8.67 8.13 -9.29
CA GLN A 40 -10.13 8.27 -9.23
C GLN A 40 -10.76 8.51 -10.61
N LYS A 41 -10.13 9.31 -11.46
CA LYS A 41 -10.63 9.60 -12.81
C LYS A 41 -10.73 8.33 -13.66
N MET A 42 -9.76 7.42 -13.54
CA MET A 42 -9.80 6.14 -14.24
C MET A 42 -10.94 5.25 -13.72
N PHE A 43 -11.13 5.17 -12.40
CA PHE A 43 -12.26 4.43 -11.83
C PHE A 43 -13.61 4.97 -12.29
N GLN A 44 -13.77 6.30 -12.34
CA GLN A 44 -14.97 6.96 -12.86
C GLN A 44 -15.19 6.76 -14.37
N MET A 45 -14.12 6.55 -15.13
CA MET A 45 -14.23 6.21 -16.56
C MET A 45 -14.67 4.76 -16.74
N LEU A 46 -14.06 3.83 -16.00
CA LEU A 46 -14.40 2.41 -16.05
C LEU A 46 -15.83 2.14 -15.58
N SER A 47 -16.31 2.87 -14.57
CA SER A 47 -17.65 2.65 -14.03
C SER A 47 -18.79 3.07 -14.95
N LYS A 48 -18.48 3.82 -16.01
CA LYS A 48 -19.43 4.20 -17.07
C LYS A 48 -19.46 3.20 -18.23
N ILE A 49 -18.53 2.25 -18.26
CA ILE A 49 -18.52 1.17 -19.25
C ILE A 49 -19.51 0.13 -18.77
N ASP A 50 -20.62 -0.02 -19.50
CA ASP A 50 -21.66 -0.98 -19.16
C ASP A 50 -21.11 -2.40 -19.38
N SER A 51 -20.78 -3.08 -18.28
CA SER A 51 -20.29 -4.46 -18.32
C SER A 51 -21.45 -5.42 -18.12
N LYS A 52 -21.59 -6.39 -19.03
CA LYS A 52 -22.56 -7.48 -18.90
C LYS A 52 -22.12 -8.53 -17.88
N ASP A 53 -20.91 -8.40 -17.34
CA ASP A 53 -20.33 -9.31 -16.36
C ASP A 53 -20.67 -8.86 -14.93
N ALA A 54 -21.28 -9.77 -14.16
CA ALA A 54 -21.69 -9.55 -12.79
C ALA A 54 -20.49 -9.27 -11.85
N GLU A 55 -19.34 -9.91 -12.09
CA GLU A 55 -18.13 -9.72 -11.28
C GLU A 55 -17.51 -8.34 -11.53
N ALA A 56 -17.48 -7.92 -12.80
CA ALA A 56 -17.06 -6.59 -13.18
C ALA A 56 -17.97 -5.51 -12.58
N LYS A 57 -19.28 -5.76 -12.52
CA LYS A 57 -20.24 -4.83 -11.92
C LYS A 57 -20.01 -4.64 -10.42
N GLU A 58 -19.80 -5.73 -9.68
CA GLU A 58 -19.50 -5.65 -8.25
C GLU A 58 -18.16 -4.93 -7.98
N PHE A 59 -17.14 -5.18 -8.81
CA PHE A 59 -15.89 -4.43 -8.76
C PHE A 59 -16.08 -2.93 -9.05
N MET A 60 -16.91 -2.55 -10.03
CA MET A 60 -17.21 -1.15 -10.34
C MET A 60 -17.92 -0.42 -9.20
N GLU A 61 -18.82 -1.09 -8.47
CA GLU A 61 -19.48 -0.52 -7.29
C GLU A 61 -18.50 -0.17 -6.18
N VAL A 62 -17.49 -1.02 -5.96
CA VAL A 62 -16.41 -0.74 -5.00
C VAL A 62 -15.46 0.32 -5.55
N ALA A 63 -15.05 0.20 -6.81
CA ALA A 63 -14.10 1.08 -7.48
C ALA A 63 -14.55 2.55 -7.53
N ASN A 64 -15.87 2.79 -7.68
CA ASN A 64 -16.44 4.14 -7.66
C ASN A 64 -16.20 4.91 -6.35
N LYS A 65 -15.97 4.20 -5.25
CA LYS A 65 -15.69 4.78 -3.94
C LYS A 65 -14.19 4.96 -3.68
N LEU A 66 -13.34 4.47 -4.58
CA LEU A 66 -11.90 4.61 -4.48
C LEU A 66 -11.44 5.97 -5.04
N LYS A 67 -10.51 6.60 -4.32
CA LYS A 67 -9.79 7.80 -4.74
C LYS A 67 -8.50 7.46 -5.50
N GLY A 68 -7.90 6.31 -5.20
CA GLY A 68 -6.70 5.89 -5.89
C GLY A 68 -6.24 4.50 -5.48
N MET A 69 -5.51 3.88 -6.39
CA MET A 69 -4.85 2.60 -6.21
C MET A 69 -3.41 2.69 -6.71
N LYS A 70 -2.49 2.13 -5.94
CA LYS A 70 -1.10 1.91 -6.35
C LYS A 70 -0.72 0.46 -6.09
N ILE A 71 -0.09 -0.17 -7.07
CA ILE A 71 0.45 -1.53 -6.95
C ILE A 71 1.91 -1.47 -7.36
N PHE A 72 2.77 -1.98 -6.49
CA PHE A 72 4.20 -2.15 -6.71
C PHE A 72 4.50 -3.64 -6.63
N THR A 73 5.22 -4.19 -7.61
CA THR A 73 5.61 -5.60 -7.62
C THR A 73 7.08 -5.77 -8.00
N THR A 74 7.74 -6.75 -7.39
CA THR A 74 9.10 -7.15 -7.76
C THR A 74 9.40 -8.58 -7.33
N GLU A 75 10.31 -9.23 -8.05
CA GLU A 75 10.98 -10.47 -7.62
C GLU A 75 12.45 -10.23 -7.24
N ASN A 76 12.95 -9.00 -7.42
CA ASN A 76 14.31 -8.63 -7.08
C ASN A 76 14.42 -8.45 -5.55
N LYS A 77 15.34 -9.20 -4.92
CA LYS A 77 15.53 -9.19 -3.46
C LYS A 77 15.88 -7.83 -2.88
N THR A 78 16.67 -7.02 -3.58
CA THR A 78 17.06 -5.68 -3.14
C THR A 78 15.87 -4.73 -3.23
N ALA A 79 15.15 -4.76 -4.35
CA ALA A 79 13.93 -3.97 -4.55
C ALA A 79 12.83 -4.36 -3.55
N ALA A 80 12.68 -5.65 -3.24
CA ALA A 80 11.78 -6.14 -2.21
C ALA A 80 12.07 -5.54 -0.84
N GLY A 81 13.36 -5.47 -0.45
CA GLY A 81 13.79 -4.82 0.79
C GLY A 81 13.45 -3.32 0.82
N LEU A 82 13.63 -2.63 -0.30
CA LEU A 82 13.25 -1.22 -0.45
C LEU A 82 11.73 -1.04 -0.32
N MET A 83 10.94 -1.83 -1.05
CA MET A 83 9.47 -1.80 -1.00
C MET A 83 8.95 -2.01 0.43
N LYS A 84 9.51 -2.99 1.15
CA LYS A 84 9.15 -3.25 2.55
C LYS A 84 9.49 -2.06 3.45
N THR A 85 10.67 -1.48 3.28
CA THR A 85 11.13 -0.33 4.09
C THR A 85 10.23 0.88 3.88
N GLU A 86 9.95 1.22 2.63
CA GLU A 86 9.09 2.36 2.29
C GLU A 86 7.63 2.11 2.72
N ALA A 87 7.11 0.88 2.56
CA ALA A 87 5.80 0.52 3.09
C ALA A 87 5.74 0.68 4.62
N GLN A 88 6.73 0.16 5.36
CA GLN A 88 6.79 0.29 6.82
C GLN A 88 6.90 1.75 7.29
N GLN A 89 7.67 2.57 6.57
CA GLN A 89 7.74 3.99 6.85
C GLN A 89 6.39 4.66 6.62
N TYR A 90 5.74 4.34 5.50
CA TYR A 90 4.43 4.87 5.14
C TYR A 90 3.36 4.51 6.17
N LEU A 91 3.32 3.26 6.66
CA LEU A 91 2.39 2.83 7.71
C LEU A 91 2.44 3.75 8.94
N LYS A 92 3.66 4.10 9.38
CA LYS A 92 3.86 4.99 10.53
C LYS A 92 3.41 6.41 10.23
N THR A 93 3.79 6.96 9.07
CA THR A 93 3.49 8.36 8.73
C THR A 93 2.01 8.59 8.43
N ALA A 94 1.34 7.61 7.84
CA ALA A 94 -0.08 7.70 7.50
C ALA A 94 -1.00 7.25 8.64
N GLY A 95 -0.45 6.61 9.69
CA GLY A 95 -1.17 6.16 10.88
C GLY A 95 -2.02 4.91 10.62
N LEU A 96 -1.49 3.97 9.85
CA LEU A 96 -2.17 2.69 9.58
C LEU A 96 -1.88 1.69 10.69
N SER A 97 -2.91 0.95 11.09
CA SER A 97 -2.85 -0.13 12.07
C SER A 97 -3.00 -1.48 11.39
N GLU A 98 -2.37 -2.53 11.95
CA GLU A 98 -2.53 -3.90 11.43
C GLU A 98 -3.97 -4.38 11.68
N LEU A 99 -4.65 -4.78 10.61
CA LEU A 99 -6.00 -5.34 10.65
C LEU A 99 -5.93 -6.87 10.74
N MET A 100 -5.15 -7.48 9.85
CA MET A 100 -5.00 -8.93 9.77
C MET A 100 -3.65 -9.32 9.15
N ARG A 101 -3.19 -10.52 9.50
CA ARG A 101 -1.98 -11.12 8.95
C ARG A 101 -2.22 -12.61 8.73
N VAL A 102 -1.79 -13.10 7.57
CA VAL A 102 -1.78 -14.51 7.21
C VAL A 102 -0.33 -14.91 6.96
N LYS A 103 0.14 -15.95 7.64
CA LYS A 103 1.51 -16.46 7.46
C LYS A 103 1.54 -17.98 7.56
N ASP A 104 1.89 -18.63 6.45
CA ASP A 104 2.19 -20.04 6.35
C ASP A 104 3.36 -20.28 5.36
N LYS A 105 3.53 -21.51 4.86
CA LYS A 105 4.62 -21.84 3.92
C LYS A 105 4.42 -21.24 2.53
N ALA A 106 3.18 -21.05 2.10
CA ALA A 106 2.81 -20.54 0.79
C ALA A 106 2.54 -19.04 0.81
N GLN A 107 2.05 -18.49 1.93
CA GLN A 107 1.58 -17.11 2.04
C GLN A 107 2.26 -16.36 3.18
N ASN A 108 2.63 -15.10 2.93
CA ASN A 108 3.03 -14.16 3.98
C ASN A 108 2.47 -12.77 3.64
N VAL A 109 1.24 -12.53 4.09
CA VAL A 109 0.44 -11.35 3.72
C VAL A 109 0.03 -10.57 4.97
N LYS A 110 0.16 -9.25 4.90
CA LYS A 110 -0.24 -8.33 5.97
C LYS A 110 -1.15 -7.26 5.41
N PHE A 111 -2.24 -7.00 6.13
CA PHE A 111 -3.20 -5.95 5.81
C PHE A 111 -3.18 -4.91 6.92
N TYR A 112 -3.11 -3.66 6.51
CA TYR A 112 -3.12 -2.51 7.39
C TYR A 112 -4.19 -1.54 6.93
N THR A 113 -4.83 -0.86 7.87
CA THR A 113 -5.92 0.05 7.57
C THR A 113 -5.81 1.34 8.35
N LYS A 114 -6.41 2.38 7.79
CA LYS A 114 -6.70 3.62 8.50
C LYS A 114 -8.21 3.73 8.68
N GLU A 115 -8.65 3.98 9.90
CA GLU A 115 -10.08 4.12 10.21
C GLU A 115 -10.76 5.11 9.26
N GLY A 116 -11.98 4.77 8.84
CA GLY A 116 -12.79 5.56 7.94
C GLY A 116 -13.95 6.21 8.67
N LYS A 117 -15.12 6.18 8.04
CA LYS A 117 -16.35 6.79 8.57
C LYS A 117 -17.04 5.95 9.66
N ASP A 118 -16.80 4.64 9.68
CA ASP A 118 -17.42 3.69 10.62
C ASP A 118 -16.54 2.44 10.81
N ALA A 119 -16.98 1.51 11.67
CA ALA A 119 -16.21 0.32 12.05
C ALA A 119 -15.96 -0.68 10.88
N THR A 120 -16.74 -0.59 9.81
CA THR A 120 -16.64 -1.47 8.64
C THR A 120 -16.03 -0.80 7.42
N HIS A 121 -15.80 0.51 7.48
CA HIS A 121 -15.23 1.28 6.40
C HIS A 121 -13.89 1.90 6.80
N VAL A 122 -12.91 1.80 5.90
CA VAL A 122 -11.58 2.35 6.09
C VAL A 122 -11.29 3.41 5.04
N SER A 123 -10.57 4.46 5.45
CA SER A 123 -10.17 5.52 4.54
C SER A 123 -8.98 5.13 3.67
N GLU A 124 -8.22 4.13 4.13
CA GLU A 124 -7.05 3.59 3.47
C GLU A 124 -6.84 2.11 3.84
N LEU A 125 -6.39 1.34 2.86
CA LEU A 125 -5.99 -0.06 3.00
C LEU A 125 -4.62 -0.23 2.33
N LEU A 126 -3.66 -0.79 3.08
CA LEU A 126 -2.37 -1.22 2.55
C LEU A 126 -2.22 -2.72 2.73
N MET A 127 -1.88 -3.41 1.65
CA MET A 127 -1.53 -4.83 1.67
C MET A 127 -0.06 -4.99 1.31
N LEU A 128 0.65 -5.77 2.12
CA LEU A 128 2.04 -6.16 1.89
C LEU A 128 2.10 -7.68 1.76
N VAL A 129 2.50 -8.16 0.59
CA VAL A 129 2.87 -9.57 0.36
C VAL A 129 4.39 -9.64 0.41
N GLU A 130 4.91 -10.45 1.33
CA GLU A 130 6.33 -10.72 1.45
C GLU A 130 6.68 -12.08 0.81
N PRO A 131 7.93 -12.26 0.35
CA PRO A 131 8.37 -13.53 -0.21
C PRO A 131 8.22 -14.69 0.78
N THR A 132 8.00 -15.88 0.22
CA THR A 132 7.92 -17.16 0.92
C THR A 132 8.91 -18.17 0.31
N GLU A 133 8.88 -19.42 0.77
CA GLU A 133 9.69 -20.49 0.16
C GLU A 133 9.21 -20.84 -1.25
N THR A 134 7.92 -20.61 -1.53
CA THR A 134 7.27 -20.96 -2.80
C THR A 134 7.10 -19.76 -3.74
N SER A 135 7.19 -18.53 -3.22
CA SER A 135 7.05 -17.28 -3.99
C SER A 135 8.19 -16.32 -3.68
N LYS A 136 8.87 -15.83 -4.73
CA LYS A 136 9.88 -14.76 -4.57
C LYS A 136 9.28 -13.36 -4.64
N GLN A 137 7.98 -13.27 -4.86
CA GLN A 137 7.35 -12.02 -5.19
C GLN A 137 7.05 -11.17 -3.96
N THR A 138 7.35 -9.88 -4.08
CA THR A 138 6.94 -8.87 -3.10
C THR A 138 5.94 -7.94 -3.75
N ILE A 139 4.87 -7.65 -3.05
CA ILE A 139 3.80 -6.78 -3.52
C ILE A 139 3.46 -5.77 -2.44
N VAL A 140 3.42 -4.50 -2.82
CA VAL A 140 2.83 -3.45 -2.00
C VAL A 140 1.65 -2.90 -2.77
N LEU A 141 0.47 -3.00 -2.18
CA LEU A 141 -0.77 -2.47 -2.73
C LEU A 141 -1.32 -1.45 -1.75
N SER A 142 -1.65 -0.27 -2.23
CA SER A 142 -2.29 0.81 -1.48
C SER A 142 -3.58 1.20 -2.18
N LEU A 143 -4.66 1.26 -1.40
CA LEU A 143 -5.97 1.74 -1.80
C LEU A 143 -6.38 2.88 -0.88
N THR A 144 -6.86 3.96 -1.46
CA THR A 144 -7.41 5.11 -0.71
C THR A 144 -8.84 5.37 -1.19
N GLY A 145 -9.75 5.74 -0.28
CA GLY A 145 -11.15 5.94 -0.62
C GLY A 145 -12.10 5.66 0.54
N ASP A 146 -13.35 5.35 0.22
CA ASP A 146 -14.31 4.78 1.17
C ASP A 146 -14.39 3.26 0.92
N ILE A 147 -13.57 2.51 1.65
CA ILE A 147 -13.33 1.08 1.40
C ILE A 147 -14.13 0.26 2.41
N ASP A 148 -15.12 -0.48 1.92
CA ASP A 148 -15.89 -1.44 2.72
C ASP A 148 -15.08 -2.74 2.92
N LEU A 149 -14.72 -3.03 4.17
CA LEU A 149 -13.95 -4.22 4.53
C LEU A 149 -14.71 -5.52 4.23
N ASN A 150 -16.06 -5.50 4.20
CA ASN A 150 -16.86 -6.67 3.84
C ASN A 150 -16.72 -7.04 2.36
N LYS A 151 -16.27 -6.08 1.53
CA LYS A 151 -16.06 -6.24 0.09
C LYS A 151 -14.58 -6.39 -0.29
N ILE A 152 -13.69 -6.53 0.69
CA ILE A 152 -12.25 -6.68 0.43
C ILE A 152 -11.92 -7.92 -0.41
N SER A 153 -12.71 -8.99 -0.26
CA SER A 153 -12.56 -10.23 -1.03
C SER A 153 -12.85 -10.04 -2.53
N VAL A 154 -13.71 -9.08 -2.90
CA VAL A 154 -13.98 -8.71 -4.30
C VAL A 154 -12.80 -7.94 -4.88
N LEU A 155 -12.16 -7.09 -4.06
CA LEU A 155 -10.97 -6.36 -4.46
C LEU A 155 -9.80 -7.31 -4.70
N THR A 156 -9.50 -8.21 -3.76
CA THR A 156 -8.34 -9.12 -3.86
C THR A 156 -8.47 -10.17 -4.95
N LYS A 157 -9.68 -10.56 -5.36
CA LYS A 157 -9.91 -11.51 -6.45
C LYS A 157 -9.73 -10.89 -7.84
N ASN A 158 -10.16 -9.63 -8.02
CA ASN A 158 -10.12 -8.94 -9.30
C ASN A 158 -8.80 -8.20 -9.54
N MET A 159 -8.06 -7.91 -8.47
CA MET A 159 -6.66 -7.52 -8.54
C MET A 159 -5.87 -8.81 -8.75
N ASN A 160 -5.45 -9.12 -9.98
CA ASN A 160 -4.54 -10.24 -10.28
C ASN A 160 -3.23 -10.10 -9.49
N LEU A 161 -3.27 -10.43 -8.21
CA LEU A 161 -2.10 -10.75 -7.43
C LEU A 161 -1.54 -12.02 -8.06
N PRO A 162 -0.22 -12.11 -8.21
CA PRO A 162 0.48 -13.23 -8.84
C PRO A 162 -0.13 -14.56 -8.45
N GLN A 163 -0.30 -15.42 -9.44
CA GLN A 163 -1.06 -16.66 -9.37
C GLN A 163 -0.38 -17.76 -8.52
N GLU A 164 0.18 -17.41 -7.37
CA GLU A 164 0.78 -18.34 -6.40
C GLU A 164 -0.28 -18.89 -5.43
N VAL A 165 -1.56 -18.60 -5.66
CA VAL A 165 -2.73 -19.24 -5.03
C VAL A 165 -3.44 -20.19 -6.02
N LYS A 166 -2.71 -20.76 -6.98
CA LYS A 166 -3.18 -21.89 -7.81
C LYS A 166 -2.35 -23.14 -7.54
N GLU A 167 -2.34 -23.62 -6.30
CA GLU A 167 -2.28 -25.08 -6.11
C GLU A 167 -3.70 -25.63 -6.24
N ILE A 168 -4.14 -25.82 -7.48
CA ILE A 168 -5.18 -26.78 -7.82
C ILE A 168 -4.69 -27.47 -9.10
N LYS A 169 -4.17 -28.69 -8.91
CA LYS A 169 -3.76 -29.74 -9.86
C LYS A 169 -3.73 -29.41 -11.35
#